data_AF-A0A7V9MCP8-F1
#
_entry.id   AF-A0A7V9MCP8-F1
#
_cell.length_a   1.000
_cell.length_b   1.000
_cell.length_c   1.000
_cell.angle_alpha   90.00
_cell.angle_beta   90.00
_cell.angle_gamma   90.00
#
_symmetry.space_group_name_H-M   'P 1'
#
loop_
_entity.id
_entity.type
_entity.pdbx_description
1 polymer ?
#
loop_
_entity_poly.entity_id
_entity_poly.type
_entity_poly.pdbx_seq_one_letter_code
_entity_poly.pdbx_strand_id
1 'polypeptide(L)'
;MTRCQVRTFANWVNGSTPLGLAVACVGRCTLRPTERGLYVASGYVYGFPTSAAFTIGSVILTRHSSDWLAQRPRLRAHEERHAGQYALCGGLPLPPLYLASMAYSKWRTGDRAAANVFERRAGLSDGGYKPRPPIRTLFGRRLRQPEVKTAT
;
A
#
# COMPACT_ATOMS: atom_id res chain seq x y z
N MET A 1 8.35 -6.78 24.27
CA MET A 1 7.95 -6.97 22.86
C MET A 1 8.57 -5.88 22.01
N THR A 2 9.19 -6.22 20.88
CA THR A 2 9.68 -5.23 19.92
C THR A 2 8.50 -4.54 19.22
N ARG A 3 8.70 -3.34 18.66
CA ARG A 3 7.64 -2.59 17.93
C ARG A 3 6.98 -3.43 16.82
N CYS A 4 7.77 -4.30 16.18
CA CYS A 4 7.28 -5.22 15.16
C CYS A 4 6.33 -6.28 15.74
N GLN A 5 6.65 -6.84 16.91
CA GLN A 5 5.81 -7.83 17.59
C GLN A 5 4.48 -7.22 18.06
N VAL A 6 4.50 -6.00 18.61
CA VAL A 6 3.28 -5.30 19.04
C VAL A 6 2.34 -5.07 17.86
N ARG A 7 2.86 -4.59 16.72
CA ARG A 7 2.07 -4.43 15.49
C ARG A 7 1.48 -5.76 15.04
N THR A 8 2.30 -6.80 14.96
CA THR A 8 1.84 -8.12 14.51
C THR A 8 0.75 -8.67 15.43
N PHE A 9 0.94 -8.56 16.75
CA PHE A 9 -0.07 -8.94 17.74
C PHE A 9 -1.37 -8.16 17.56
N ALA A 10 -1.31 -6.82 17.44
CA ALA A 10 -2.49 -6.00 17.21
C ALA A 10 -3.24 -6.41 15.93
N ASN A 11 -2.50 -6.73 14.86
CA ASN A 11 -3.07 -7.22 13.61
C ASN A 11 -3.64 -8.65 13.68
N TRP A 12 -3.22 -9.45 14.66
CA TRP A 12 -3.86 -10.73 14.96
C TRP A 12 -5.16 -10.50 15.72
N VAL A 13 -5.13 -9.67 16.76
CA VAL A 13 -6.30 -9.36 17.60
C VAL A 13 -7.42 -8.71 16.78
N ASN A 14 -7.09 -7.81 15.85
CA ASN A 14 -8.08 -7.15 15.00
C ASN A 14 -8.56 -8.00 13.80
N GLY A 15 -8.11 -9.25 13.68
CA GLY A 15 -8.52 -10.17 12.62
C GLY A 15 -7.95 -9.89 11.22
N SER A 16 -7.18 -8.81 11.03
CA SER A 16 -6.62 -8.48 9.70
C SER A 16 -5.56 -9.45 9.23
N THR A 17 -4.75 -10.02 10.13
CA THR A 17 -3.76 -11.05 9.76
C THR A 17 -4.43 -12.35 9.32
N PRO A 18 -5.40 -12.92 10.07
CA PRO A 18 -6.23 -14.02 9.58
C PRO A 18 -6.85 -13.75 8.20
N LEU A 19 -7.40 -12.55 7.98
CA LEU A 19 -7.95 -12.16 6.69
C LEU A 19 -6.89 -12.17 5.58
N GLY A 20 -5.71 -11.61 5.84
CA GLY A 20 -4.60 -11.62 4.88
C GLY A 20 -4.12 -13.03 4.53
N LEU A 21 -4.09 -13.94 5.51
CA LEU A 21 -3.77 -15.36 5.30
C LEU A 21 -4.86 -16.07 4.49
N ALA A 22 -6.14 -15.78 4.74
CA ALA A 22 -7.24 -16.32 3.96
C ALA A 22 -7.15 -15.85 2.49
N VAL A 23 -6.87 -14.57 2.25
CA VAL A 23 -6.65 -14.04 0.89
C VAL A 23 -5.43 -14.67 0.23
N ALA A 24 -4.33 -14.89 0.96
CA ALA A 24 -3.15 -15.57 0.44
C ALA A 24 -3.47 -17.03 0.05
N CYS A 25 -4.26 -17.74 0.85
CA CYS A 25 -4.72 -19.09 0.58
C CYS A 25 -5.59 -19.14 -0.69
N VAL A 26 -6.61 -18.27 -0.79
CA VAL A 26 -7.46 -18.14 -1.98
C VAL A 26 -6.61 -17.78 -3.20
N GLY A 27 -5.65 -16.87 -3.03
CA GLY A 27 -4.68 -16.47 -4.05
C GLY A 27 -3.60 -17.50 -4.39
N ARG A 28 -3.65 -18.71 -3.81
CA ARG A 28 -2.69 -19.82 -3.99
C ARG A 28 -1.24 -19.39 -3.78
N CYS A 29 -1.02 -18.48 -2.84
CA CYS A 29 0.30 -17.95 -2.56
C CYS A 29 1.15 -18.92 -1.75
N THR A 30 2.46 -18.87 -1.97
CA THR A 30 3.43 -19.46 -1.06
C THR A 30 3.73 -18.47 0.06
N LEU A 31 3.45 -18.87 1.30
CA LEU A 31 3.69 -18.06 2.50
C LEU A 31 5.10 -18.28 3.03
N ARG A 32 5.83 -17.20 3.30
CA ARG A 32 7.12 -17.22 3.99
C ARG A 32 7.14 -16.23 5.15
N PRO A 33 7.47 -16.67 6.37
CA PRO A 33 7.64 -15.75 7.49
C PRO A 33 8.90 -14.89 7.30
N THR A 34 8.90 -13.72 7.93
CA THR A 34 10.05 -12.80 7.97
C THR A 34 10.47 -12.55 9.42
N GLU A 35 11.72 -12.15 9.60
CA GLU A 35 12.31 -11.84 10.92
C GLU A 35 11.57 -10.73 11.69
N ARG A 36 10.80 -9.89 10.97
CA ARG A 36 10.03 -8.77 11.54
C ARG A 36 8.59 -9.15 11.89
N GLY A 37 8.26 -10.44 11.95
CA GLY A 37 6.92 -10.92 12.29
C GLY A 37 5.86 -10.61 11.23
N LEU A 38 6.27 -10.48 9.97
CA LEU A 38 5.37 -10.39 8.81
C LEU A 38 5.43 -11.67 8.00
N TYR A 39 4.37 -11.93 7.24
CA TYR A 39 4.32 -12.99 6.26
C TYR A 39 4.40 -12.41 4.85
N VAL A 40 5.23 -12.98 4.00
CA VAL A 40 5.27 -12.66 2.57
C VAL A 40 4.55 -13.78 1.83
N ALA A 41 3.40 -13.46 1.24
CA ALA A 41 2.63 -14.32 0.36
C ALA A 41 3.02 -14.03 -1.09
N SER A 42 3.77 -14.95 -1.71
CA SER A 42 4.31 -14.79 -3.07
C SER A 42 3.52 -15.63 -4.08
N GLY A 43 3.52 -15.22 -5.35
CA GLY A 43 2.88 -15.97 -6.43
C GLY A 43 1.36 -15.77 -6.52
N TYR A 44 0.86 -14.61 -6.09
CA TYR A 44 -0.57 -14.29 -6.15
C TYR A 44 -1.11 -14.40 -7.59
N VAL A 45 -2.06 -15.30 -7.81
CA VAL A 45 -2.51 -15.65 -9.17
C VAL A 45 -3.48 -14.63 -9.78
N TYR A 46 -4.31 -13.95 -8.97
CA TYR A 46 -5.36 -13.06 -9.48
C TYR A 46 -4.84 -11.69 -9.93
N GLY A 47 -5.30 -11.22 -11.09
CA GLY A 47 -4.87 -9.96 -11.71
C GLY A 47 -5.31 -8.67 -10.99
N PHE A 48 -6.06 -8.81 -9.90
CA PHE A 48 -6.50 -7.73 -9.04
C PHE A 48 -6.07 -8.02 -7.60
N PRO A 49 -5.37 -7.11 -6.90
CA PRO A 49 -5.04 -5.71 -7.27
C PRO A 49 -3.90 -5.60 -8.30
N THR A 50 -3.91 -4.51 -9.09
CA THR A 50 -2.88 -4.22 -10.14
C THR A 50 -1.55 -3.70 -9.56
N SER A 51 -1.38 -3.68 -8.23
CA SER A 51 -0.14 -3.25 -7.58
C SER A 51 0.90 -4.37 -7.57
N ALA A 52 2.18 -4.00 -7.53
CA ALA A 52 3.29 -4.97 -7.50
C ALA A 52 3.32 -5.77 -6.18
N ALA A 53 2.89 -5.13 -5.09
CA ALA A 53 2.62 -5.74 -3.80
C ALA A 53 1.44 -5.00 -3.13
N PHE A 54 0.83 -5.63 -2.13
CA PHE A 54 -0.14 -4.99 -1.25
C PHE A 54 -0.15 -5.71 0.11
N THR A 55 -0.60 -5.03 1.15
CA THR A 55 -0.58 -5.57 2.51
C THR A 55 -2.00 -5.73 3.06
N ILE A 56 -2.25 -6.82 3.78
CA ILE A 56 -3.45 -7.03 4.60
C ILE A 56 -3.00 -7.50 5.99
N GLY A 57 -3.21 -6.66 7.00
CA GLY A 57 -2.74 -6.94 8.37
C GLY A 57 -1.23 -7.09 8.41
N SER A 58 -0.74 -8.27 8.84
CA SER A 58 0.69 -8.61 8.86
C SER A 58 1.14 -9.45 7.66
N VAL A 59 0.35 -9.51 6.59
CA VAL A 59 0.63 -10.30 5.39
C VAL A 59 0.85 -9.37 4.20
N ILE A 60 2.04 -9.45 3.59
CA ILE A 60 2.39 -8.77 2.34
C ILE A 60 2.14 -9.75 1.20
N LEU A 61 1.22 -9.43 0.30
CA LEU A 61 0.88 -10.21 -0.89
C LEU A 61 1.58 -9.62 -2.10
N THR A 62 2.19 -10.47 -2.93
CA THR A 62 2.80 -10.06 -4.19
C THR A 62 2.59 -11.11 -5.27
N ARG A 63 2.45 -10.65 -6.52
CA ARG A 63 2.41 -11.51 -7.71
C ARG A 63 3.79 -12.05 -8.06
N HIS A 64 4.85 -11.44 -7.53
CA HIS A 64 6.24 -11.83 -7.78
C HIS A 64 6.73 -12.87 -6.74
N SER A 65 7.98 -13.30 -6.87
CA SER A 65 8.63 -14.18 -5.89
C SER A 65 9.01 -13.42 -4.61
N SER A 66 9.23 -14.16 -3.52
CA SER A 66 9.73 -13.59 -2.26
C SER A 66 11.07 -12.87 -2.46
N ASP A 67 11.92 -13.41 -3.33
CA ASP A 67 13.27 -12.90 -3.58
C ASP A 67 13.21 -11.58 -4.36
N TRP A 68 12.25 -11.43 -5.29
CA TRP A 68 12.01 -10.17 -5.98
C TRP A 68 11.65 -9.05 -5.01
N LEU A 69 10.87 -9.34 -3.97
CA LEU A 69 10.52 -8.39 -2.92
C LEU A 69 11.70 -8.14 -1.97
N ALA A 70 12.49 -9.17 -1.66
CA ALA A 70 13.70 -9.03 -0.83
C ALA A 70 14.74 -8.09 -1.46
N GLN A 71 14.86 -8.12 -2.79
CA GLN A 71 15.72 -7.21 -3.58
C GLN A 71 15.20 -5.76 -3.64
N ARG A 72 13.98 -5.48 -3.13
CA ARG A 72 13.34 -4.16 -3.15
C ARG A 72 13.05 -3.67 -1.72
N PRO A 73 14.09 -3.32 -0.94
CA PRO A 73 13.93 -2.97 0.46
C PRO A 73 13.04 -1.75 0.69
N ARG A 74 13.00 -0.79 -0.26
CA ARG A 74 12.09 0.37 -0.19
C ARG A 74 10.64 -0.04 -0.34
N LEU A 75 10.31 -0.86 -1.34
CA LEU A 75 8.96 -1.39 -1.51
C LEU A 75 8.55 -2.23 -0.30
N ARG A 76 9.43 -3.09 0.21
CA ARG A 76 9.16 -3.84 1.44
C ARG A 76 8.86 -2.91 2.61
N ALA A 77 9.65 -1.85 2.81
CA ALA A 77 9.40 -0.87 3.86
C ALA A 77 8.07 -0.10 3.68
N HIS A 78 7.66 0.15 2.44
CA HIS A 78 6.35 0.72 2.11
C HIS A 78 5.21 -0.21 2.57
N GLU A 79 5.28 -1.49 2.22
CA GLU A 79 4.31 -2.50 2.66
C GLU A 79 4.32 -2.69 4.20
N GLU A 80 5.50 -2.66 4.82
CA GLU A 80 5.64 -2.71 6.29
C GLU A 80 4.91 -1.55 6.98
N ARG A 81 4.88 -0.36 6.37
CA ARG A 81 4.14 0.81 6.90
C ARG A 81 2.63 0.61 6.77
N HIS A 82 2.14 -0.01 5.70
CA HIS A 82 0.73 -0.40 5.59
C HIS A 82 0.33 -1.41 6.67
N ALA A 83 1.19 -2.37 7.02
CA ALA A 83 0.93 -3.26 8.16
C ALA A 83 0.76 -2.49 9.48
N GLY A 84 1.51 -1.40 9.65
CA GLY A 84 1.34 -0.47 10.79
C GLY A 84 0.01 0.27 10.75
N GLN A 85 -0.45 0.68 9.57
CA GLN A 85 -1.75 1.34 9.40
C GLN A 85 -2.92 0.40 9.74
N TYR A 86 -2.83 -0.89 9.37
CA TYR A 86 -3.81 -1.90 9.80
C TYR A 86 -3.90 -2.01 11.32
N ALA A 87 -2.75 -1.99 12.01
CA ALA A 87 -2.72 -2.07 13.47
C ALA A 87 -3.36 -0.83 14.11
N LEU A 88 -3.08 0.36 13.57
CA LEU A 88 -3.62 1.63 14.08
C LEU A 88 -5.10 1.84 13.77
N CYS A 89 -5.57 1.37 12.61
CA CYS A 89 -6.97 1.53 12.18
C CYS A 89 -7.88 0.38 12.61
N GLY A 90 -7.40 -0.57 13.42
CA GLY A 90 -8.23 -1.68 13.92
C GLY A 90 -8.61 -2.71 12.84
N GLY A 91 -7.79 -2.89 11.81
CA GLY A 91 -8.01 -3.97 10.84
C GLY A 91 -8.99 -3.60 9.72
N LEU A 92 -10.24 -4.03 9.86
CA LEU A 92 -11.32 -3.90 8.88
C LEU A 92 -11.73 -2.46 8.51
N PRO A 93 -11.59 -1.45 9.38
CA PRO A 93 -11.86 -0.06 8.98
C PRO A 93 -10.84 0.50 7.98
N LEU A 94 -9.66 -0.10 7.84
CA LEU A 94 -8.64 0.43 6.95
C LEU A 94 -9.03 0.38 5.46
N PRO A 95 -9.50 -0.75 4.88
CA PRO A 95 -9.95 -0.81 3.49
C PRO A 95 -10.94 0.31 3.09
N PRO A 96 -12.06 0.55 3.80
CA PRO A 96 -12.98 1.63 3.42
C PRO A 96 -12.35 3.02 3.56
N LEU A 97 -11.55 3.28 4.62
CA LEU A 97 -10.84 4.55 4.77
C LEU A 97 -9.80 4.77 3.66
N TYR A 98 -9.09 3.72 3.25
CA TYR A 98 -8.14 3.75 2.15
C TYR A 98 -8.86 4.08 0.84
N LEU A 99 -9.98 3.42 0.55
CA LEU A 99 -10.79 3.68 -0.65
C LEU A 99 -11.34 5.11 -0.67
N ALA A 100 -11.80 5.63 0.47
CA ALA A 100 -12.23 7.02 0.59
C ALA A 100 -11.07 8.00 0.31
N SER A 101 -9.88 7.73 0.86
CA SER A 101 -8.69 8.56 0.62
C SER A 101 -8.21 8.48 -0.84
N MET A 102 -8.29 7.30 -1.45
CA MET A 102 -7.99 7.08 -2.86
C MET A 102 -8.98 7.82 -3.76
N ALA A 103 -10.28 7.77 -3.46
CA ALA A 103 -11.32 8.49 -4.20
C ALA A 103 -11.12 10.01 -4.10
N TYR A 104 -10.83 10.51 -2.88
CA TYR A 104 -10.46 11.89 -2.66
C TYR A 104 -9.23 12.29 -3.47
N SER A 105 -8.19 11.45 -3.47
CA SER A 105 -6.97 11.69 -4.25
C SER A 105 -7.27 11.80 -5.73
N LYS A 106 -8.04 10.86 -6.27
CA LYS A 106 -8.45 10.84 -7.69
C LYS A 106 -9.23 12.09 -8.04
N TRP A 107 -10.17 12.51 -7.19
CA TRP A 107 -10.96 13.73 -7.39
C TRP A 107 -10.11 15.02 -7.36
N ARG A 108 -9.11 15.10 -6.48
CA ARG A 108 -8.26 16.29 -6.30
C ARG A 108 -7.11 16.41 -7.31
N THR A 109 -6.49 15.29 -7.65
CA THR A 109 -5.20 15.25 -8.36
C THR A 109 -5.26 14.47 -9.68
N GLY A 110 -6.39 13.83 -10.00
CA GLY A 110 -6.48 12.89 -11.12
C GLY A 110 -5.73 11.56 -10.88
N ASP A 111 -5.00 11.45 -9.76
CA ASP A 111 -4.17 10.31 -9.40
C ASP A 111 -4.67 9.62 -8.12
N ARG A 112 -4.59 8.29 -8.06
CA ARG A 112 -5.15 7.49 -6.95
C ARG A 112 -4.31 7.58 -5.67
N ALA A 113 -3.02 7.90 -5.77
CA ALA A 113 -2.06 7.86 -4.68
C ALA A 113 -1.60 9.25 -4.23
N ALA A 114 -1.48 10.22 -5.14
CA ALA A 114 -0.81 11.51 -4.91
C ALA A 114 -1.31 12.31 -3.68
N ALA A 115 -2.60 12.27 -3.38
CA ALA A 115 -3.21 12.87 -2.19
C ALA A 115 -3.85 11.84 -1.24
N ASN A 116 -3.58 10.54 -1.43
CA ASN A 116 -4.01 9.50 -0.51
C ASN A 116 -3.12 9.54 0.74
N VAL A 117 -3.73 9.77 1.91
CA VAL A 117 -3.00 9.94 3.18
C VAL A 117 -2.25 8.67 3.56
N PHE A 118 -2.81 7.50 3.26
CA PHE A 118 -2.20 6.21 3.55
C PHE A 118 -0.97 5.98 2.68
N GLU A 119 -1.05 6.26 1.39
CA GLU A 119 0.07 6.19 0.44
C GLU A 119 1.18 7.18 0.77
N ARG A 120 0.82 8.43 1.12
CA ARG A 120 1.79 9.45 1.54
C ARG A 120 2.52 9.05 2.82
N ARG A 121 1.79 8.54 3.82
CA ARG A 121 2.38 8.05 5.07
C ARG A 121 3.20 6.77 4.87
N ALA A 122 2.87 5.96 3.86
CA ALA A 122 3.64 4.79 3.47
C ALA A 122 4.82 5.12 2.55
N GLY A 123 5.02 6.38 2.17
CA GLY A 123 6.09 6.82 1.26
C GLY A 123 5.78 6.49 -0.20
N LEU A 124 5.22 7.46 -0.93
CA LEU A 124 4.80 7.32 -2.33
C LEU A 124 5.90 6.76 -3.24
N SER A 125 7.10 7.36 -3.18
CA SER A 125 8.22 6.98 -4.02
C SER A 125 8.69 5.55 -3.78
N ASP A 126 8.53 5.06 -2.54
CA ASP A 126 8.92 3.70 -2.15
C ASP A 126 7.93 2.66 -2.71
N GLY A 127 6.66 3.02 -2.89
CA GLY A 127 5.64 2.23 -3.58
C GLY A 127 5.65 2.36 -5.10
N GLY A 128 6.58 3.16 -5.67
CA GLY A 128 6.69 3.40 -7.11
C GLY A 128 5.80 4.52 -7.64
N TYR A 129 5.13 5.29 -6.78
CA TYR A 129 4.30 6.43 -7.17
C TYR A 129 5.11 7.72 -7.22
N LYS A 130 4.85 8.55 -8.23
CA LYS A 130 5.44 9.89 -8.33
C LYS A 130 4.52 10.91 -7.63
N PRO A 131 5.06 11.84 -6.82
CA PRO A 131 4.28 12.96 -6.33
C PRO A 131 3.69 13.74 -7.50
N ARG A 132 2.38 14.03 -7.45
CA ARG A 132 1.70 14.88 -8.44
C ARG A 132 1.13 16.12 -7.75
N PRO A 133 1.28 17.32 -8.36
CA PRO A 133 0.62 18.51 -7.85
C PRO A 133 -0.91 18.38 -7.99
N PRO A 134 -1.70 19.00 -7.10
CA PRO A 134 -3.15 18.96 -7.20
C PRO A 134 -3.65 19.65 -8.47
N ILE A 135 -4.53 18.99 -9.22
CA ILE A 135 -5.16 19.53 -10.43
C ILE A 135 -6.30 20.48 -10.06
N ARG A 136 -6.96 20.21 -8.94
CA ARG A 136 -8.02 21.03 -8.37
C ARG A 136 -7.54 21.55 -7.03
N THR A 137 -7.27 22.85 -6.92
CA THR A 137 -7.27 23.56 -5.65
C THR A 137 -8.72 23.69 -5.16
N LEU A 138 -8.96 23.71 -3.84
CA LEU A 138 -10.32 23.83 -3.28
C LEU A 138 -11.00 25.13 -3.75
N PHE A 139 -10.18 26.12 -4.09
CA PHE A 139 -10.53 27.32 -4.84
C PHE A 139 -10.08 27.12 -6.29
N GLY A 140 -11.03 26.88 -7.19
CA GLY A 140 -10.76 26.47 -8.57
C GLY A 140 -9.76 27.36 -9.30
N ARG A 141 -8.54 26.86 -9.49
CA ARG A 141 -7.68 27.32 -10.58
C ARG A 141 -6.87 26.13 -11.06
N ARG A 142 -7.20 25.66 -12.27
CA ARG A 142 -6.41 24.68 -13.01
C ARG A 142 -5.03 25.32 -13.22
N LEU A 143 -4.00 24.85 -12.53
CA LEU A 143 -2.63 25.22 -12.85
C LEU A 143 -2.34 24.64 -14.24
N ARG A 144 -2.41 25.47 -15.28
CA ARG A 144 -1.90 25.11 -16.61
C ARG A 144 -0.43 24.72 -16.42
N GLN A 145 -0.06 23.54 -16.92
CA GLN A 145 1.35 23.25 -17.11
C GLN A 145 1.91 24.24 -18.14
N PRO A 146 3.10 24.81 -17.94
CA PRO A 146 3.72 25.63 -18.97
C PRO A 146 3.98 24.74 -20.18
N GLU A 147 3.39 25.06 -21.33
CA GLU A 147 3.83 24.53 -22.60
C GLU A 147 5.32 24.83 -22.74
N VAL A 148 6.14 23.78 -22.73
CA VAL A 148 7.51 23.88 -23.20
C VAL A 148 7.42 24.15 -24.69
N LYS A 149 7.49 25.43 -25.07
CA LYS A 149 7.70 25.81 -26.47
C LYS A 149 9.10 25.34 -26.85
N THR A 150 9.18 24.26 -27.61
CA THR A 150 10.37 23.91 -28.39
C THR A 150 10.57 25.03 -29.41
N ALA A 151 11.53 25.92 -29.14
CA ALA A 151 12.02 26.85 -30.15
C ALA A 151 12.77 26.03 -31.21
N THR A 152 12.34 26.19 -32.46
CA THR A 152 13.06 25.74 -33.66
C THR A 152 14.13 26.76 -34.01
#